data_AF-A0A9E3BVI8-F1
#
_entry.id   AF-A0A9E3BVI8-F1
#
_cell.length_a   1.000
_cell.length_b   1.000
_cell.length_c   1.000
_cell.angle_alpha   90.00
_cell.angle_beta   90.00
_cell.angle_gamma   90.00
#
_symmetry.space_group_name_H-M   'P 1'
#
loop_
_entity.id
_entity.type
_entity.pdbx_description
1 polymer ?
#
loop_
_entity_poly.entity_id
_entity_poly.type
_entity_poly.pdbx_seq_one_letter_code
_entity_poly.pdbx_strand_id
1 'polypeptide(L)'
;MRSAMSPRTTLRTIIAAMLALLIALPASAELRLRITPGANPPPMPIAIADFVGDPAGAQIAQVIAADLERSGLFRIIDKGAFIEKIVDPNRAPRFGDWRQINADALVVGSANMTADGRLQVAFRLWDVAAGTQAAGLSYFTQPQHWRRVAHIIADQIFKTITGEEGFFDTRVVYVAESGPGNARVKRLAIMDQDGANNRFLTDGRSLVLTPRFSPTLQEIVYMSYQGGAPRVYIMNVDSARQELLGNFPGMTFAPRFSPDGNRVVMSLERDGNSDIYVMDVRSRSIARLTDHPAIDTSPSFSPEGDKIVFNSDRGGSQQIYVMGSGGGEPNRISFGTGRYTTPVWSPRGDYIAFTKQDGGSFSIGVMRPDGSGERVLATSYLDEGPTWAPNGRYLMFFRQAPNARGQAGAVRLFMVDITGQNLRPVPTAGDASDPAWSPLIPQ
;
A
#
# COMPACT_ATOMS: atom_id res chain seq x y z
N MET A 1 -55.67 69.14 2.70
CA MET A 1 -55.40 68.30 1.50
C MET A 1 -54.34 67.27 1.86
N ARG A 2 -54.62 65.99 1.59
CA ARG A 2 -53.73 64.85 1.85
C ARG A 2 -52.51 64.91 0.93
N SER A 3 -51.32 64.57 1.43
CA SER A 3 -50.21 64.09 0.60
C SER A 3 -49.71 62.77 1.18
N ALA A 4 -49.79 61.73 0.34
CA ALA A 4 -49.43 60.36 0.66
C ALA A 4 -47.96 60.12 0.36
N MET A 5 -47.19 59.64 1.35
CA MET A 5 -45.87 59.07 1.12
C MET A 5 -46.01 57.62 0.62
N SER A 6 -45.30 57.30 -0.47
CA SER A 6 -45.38 56.03 -1.19
C SER A 6 -44.73 54.86 -0.43
N PRO A 7 -45.20 53.59 -0.59
CA PRO A 7 -44.73 52.43 0.17
C PRO A 7 -43.43 51.80 -0.37
N ARG A 8 -42.70 52.45 -1.28
CA ARG A 8 -41.60 51.81 -2.04
C ARG A 8 -40.20 51.95 -1.46
N THR A 9 -40.00 52.80 -0.45
CA THR A 9 -38.68 53.08 0.12
C THR A 9 -38.36 52.31 1.40
N THR A 10 -39.36 51.78 2.11
CA THR A 10 -39.16 50.97 3.33
C THR A 10 -38.89 49.49 3.06
N LEU A 11 -39.22 48.97 1.87
CA LEU A 11 -39.01 47.56 1.53
C LEU A 11 -37.58 47.25 1.04
N ARG A 12 -36.86 48.25 0.50
CA ARG A 12 -35.48 48.07 -0.01
C ARG A 12 -34.42 48.00 1.08
N THR A 13 -34.63 48.67 2.21
CA THR A 13 -33.71 48.63 3.37
C THR A 13 -33.83 47.35 4.18
N ILE A 14 -35.00 46.68 4.16
CA ILE A 14 -35.18 45.39 4.85
C ILE A 14 -34.58 44.23 4.04
N ILE A 15 -34.64 44.28 2.70
CA ILE A 15 -34.03 43.26 1.84
C ILE A 15 -32.50 43.39 1.83
N ALA A 16 -31.94 44.61 1.92
CA ALA A 16 -30.49 44.81 2.04
C ALA A 16 -29.93 44.37 3.41
N ALA A 17 -30.73 44.45 4.49
CA ALA A 17 -30.35 43.92 5.80
C ALA A 17 -30.52 42.39 5.90
N MET A 18 -31.48 41.80 5.18
CA MET A 18 -31.63 40.33 5.10
C MET A 18 -30.61 39.64 4.19
N LEU A 19 -29.97 40.36 3.25
CA LEU A 19 -28.88 39.82 2.43
C LEU A 19 -27.49 39.90 3.10
N ALA A 20 -27.38 40.64 4.21
CA ALA A 20 -26.16 40.72 5.02
C ALA A 20 -26.10 39.67 6.14
N LEU A 21 -27.18 38.91 6.35
CA LEU A 21 -27.14 37.69 7.15
C LEU A 21 -26.70 36.52 6.27
N LEU A 22 -25.52 36.66 5.63
CA LEU A 22 -24.74 35.47 5.33
C LEU A 22 -24.48 34.82 6.68
N ILE A 23 -25.19 33.73 6.93
CA ILE A 23 -24.88 32.79 8.00
C ILE A 23 -23.42 32.43 7.78
N ALA A 24 -22.54 33.06 8.54
CA ALA A 24 -21.20 32.56 8.74
C ALA A 24 -21.41 31.23 9.45
N LEU A 25 -21.58 30.17 8.65
CA LEU A 25 -21.50 28.81 9.17
C LEU A 25 -20.18 28.77 9.92
N PRO A 26 -20.15 28.36 11.20
CA PRO A 26 -18.89 28.16 11.87
C PRO A 26 -18.09 27.24 10.95
N ALA A 27 -16.94 27.71 10.50
CA ALA A 27 -15.97 26.85 9.85
C ALA A 27 -15.51 25.92 10.97
N SER A 28 -16.24 24.83 11.18
CA SER A 28 -15.78 23.74 12.03
C SER A 28 -14.46 23.30 11.40
N ALA A 29 -13.37 23.56 12.12
CA ALA A 29 -12.10 22.93 11.83
C ALA A 29 -12.32 21.43 12.08
N GLU A 30 -12.77 20.71 11.06
CA GLU A 30 -12.85 19.26 11.11
C GLU A 30 -11.42 18.72 11.24
N LEU A 31 -11.22 17.70 12.09
CA LEU A 31 -10.00 16.89 12.14
C LEU A 31 -9.71 16.24 10.78
N ARG A 32 -9.15 17.02 9.87
CA ARG A 32 -8.78 16.61 8.53
C ARG A 32 -7.37 17.05 8.22
N LEU A 33 -6.51 16.08 7.97
CA LEU A 33 -5.20 16.34 7.40
C LEU A 33 -5.34 16.49 5.88
N ARG A 34 -5.18 17.72 5.37
CA ARG A 34 -5.15 17.95 3.93
C ARG A 34 -3.80 17.54 3.36
N ILE A 35 -3.79 16.41 2.66
CA ILE A 35 -2.61 15.93 1.97
C ILE A 35 -2.55 16.56 0.58
N THR A 36 -1.71 17.59 0.42
CA THR A 36 -1.54 18.26 -0.87
C THR A 36 -0.33 17.67 -1.59
N PRO A 37 -0.44 17.29 -2.88
CA PRO A 37 0.71 16.81 -3.65
C PRO A 37 1.87 17.82 -3.61
N GLY A 38 3.04 17.39 -3.13
CA GLY A 38 4.24 18.21 -3.03
C GLY A 38 4.35 19.06 -1.76
N ALA A 39 3.32 19.11 -0.92
CA ALA A 39 3.42 19.66 0.43
C ALA A 39 3.92 18.58 1.40
N ASN A 40 4.83 18.96 2.29
CA ASN A 40 5.30 18.10 3.39
C ASN A 40 4.87 18.71 4.73
N PRO A 41 3.57 18.65 5.08
CA PRO A 41 3.12 19.16 6.37
C PRO A 41 3.81 18.37 7.49
N PRO A 42 4.12 19.02 8.63
CA PRO A 42 4.63 18.28 9.79
C PRO A 42 3.63 17.20 10.20
N PRO A 43 4.09 16.01 10.65
CA PRO A 43 3.18 14.94 11.05
C PRO A 43 2.24 15.39 12.16
N MET A 44 0.95 15.05 12.04
CA MET A 44 -0.10 15.45 12.97
C MET A 44 0.14 14.80 14.34
N PRO A 45 0.26 15.59 15.43
CA PRO A 45 0.34 15.06 16.78
C PRO A 45 -0.93 14.30 17.19
N ILE A 46 -0.80 13.04 17.55
CA ILE A 46 -1.91 12.20 18.02
C ILE A 46 -1.51 11.47 19.31
N ALA A 47 -2.40 11.51 20.29
CA ALA A 47 -2.28 10.73 21.51
C ALA A 47 -3.09 9.44 21.40
N ILE A 48 -2.51 8.32 21.84
CA ILE A 48 -3.18 7.01 21.84
C ILE A 48 -3.06 6.44 23.24
N ALA A 49 -4.17 6.48 23.99
CA ALA A 49 -4.25 5.93 25.33
C ALA A 49 -4.31 4.39 25.27
N ASP A 50 -3.79 3.74 26.31
CA ASP A 50 -4.00 2.30 26.47
C ASP A 50 -5.49 2.00 26.60
N PHE A 51 -5.95 0.97 25.90
CA PHE A 51 -7.35 0.58 25.98
C PHE A 51 -7.60 -0.10 27.32
N VAL A 52 -8.68 0.30 27.98
CA VAL A 52 -9.03 -0.21 29.30
C VAL A 52 -9.62 -1.63 29.21
N GLY A 53 -9.51 -2.40 30.30
CA GLY A 53 -10.08 -3.74 30.41
C GLY A 53 -9.02 -4.85 30.30
N ASP A 54 -9.19 -5.73 29.32
CA ASP A 54 -8.33 -6.88 29.03
C ASP A 54 -6.87 -6.46 28.75
N PRO A 55 -5.86 -7.26 29.16
CA PRO A 55 -4.45 -6.97 28.90
C PRO A 55 -4.09 -6.74 27.43
N ALA A 56 -4.84 -7.32 26.48
CA ALA A 56 -4.66 -7.06 25.06
C ALA A 56 -4.89 -5.59 24.68
N GLY A 57 -5.60 -4.81 25.50
CA GLY A 57 -5.90 -3.40 25.25
C GLY A 57 -4.65 -2.53 25.06
N ALA A 58 -3.62 -2.73 25.87
CA ALA A 58 -2.35 -2.00 25.72
C ALA A 58 -1.59 -2.41 24.44
N GLN A 59 -1.67 -3.69 24.06
CA GLN A 59 -1.05 -4.20 22.84
C GLN A 59 -1.75 -3.66 21.59
N ILE A 60 -3.08 -3.57 21.61
CA ILE A 60 -3.89 -2.96 20.55
C ILE A 60 -3.47 -1.49 20.36
N ALA A 61 -3.40 -0.71 21.44
CA ALA A 61 -2.98 0.69 21.39
C ALA A 61 -1.56 0.83 20.81
N GLN A 62 -0.63 -0.07 21.17
CA GLN A 62 0.73 -0.07 20.64
C GLN A 62 0.77 -0.32 19.12
N VAL A 63 -0.05 -1.24 18.61
CA VAL A 63 -0.13 -1.53 17.17
C VAL A 63 -0.71 -0.35 16.42
N ILE A 64 -1.81 0.24 16.91
CA ILE A 64 -2.40 1.44 16.31
C ILE A 64 -1.38 2.58 16.25
N ALA A 65 -0.61 2.80 17.32
CA ALA A 65 0.44 3.80 17.35
C ALA A 65 1.54 3.53 16.31
N ALA A 66 2.03 2.29 16.24
CA ALA A 66 3.08 1.91 15.31
C ALA A 66 2.62 2.03 13.85
N ASP A 67 1.37 1.71 13.53
CA ASP A 67 0.79 1.84 12.20
C ASP A 67 0.71 3.30 11.75
N LEU A 68 0.09 4.14 12.58
CA LEU A 68 -0.07 5.57 12.28
C LEU A 68 1.29 6.27 12.17
N GLU A 69 2.24 5.97 13.06
CA GLU A 69 3.62 6.47 12.94
C GLU A 69 4.30 5.98 11.66
N ARG A 70 4.04 4.72 11.25
CA ARG A 70 4.63 4.13 10.05
C ARG A 70 4.20 4.80 8.77
N SER A 71 2.97 5.30 8.75
CA SER A 71 2.46 6.09 7.63
C SER A 71 3.29 7.37 7.38
N GLY A 72 3.97 7.89 8.41
CA GLY A 72 4.71 9.16 8.35
C GLY A 72 3.83 10.41 8.42
N LEU A 73 2.50 10.25 8.52
CA LEU A 73 1.55 11.37 8.61
C LEU A 73 1.22 11.76 10.05
N PHE A 74 1.60 10.94 11.02
CA PHE A 74 1.29 11.12 12.43
C PHE A 74 2.55 11.11 13.28
N ARG A 75 2.55 11.95 14.32
CA ARG A 75 3.54 11.95 15.39
C ARG A 75 2.86 11.46 16.67
N ILE A 76 3.28 10.31 17.18
CA ILE A 76 2.71 9.75 18.40
C ILE A 76 3.23 10.54 19.60
N ILE A 77 2.32 10.99 20.46
CA ILE A 77 2.67 11.67 21.70
C ILE A 77 3.05 10.64 22.74
N ASP A 78 4.19 10.85 23.41
CA ASP A 78 4.69 9.98 24.47
C ASP A 78 3.69 9.87 25.61
N LYS A 79 3.42 8.63 26.07
CA LYS A 79 2.44 8.36 27.12
C LYS A 79 2.80 8.99 28.46
N GLY A 80 4.09 9.23 28.73
CA GLY A 80 4.57 9.93 29.92
C GLY A 80 4.16 11.40 29.96
N ALA A 81 3.78 11.99 28.82
CA ALA A 81 3.22 13.34 28.77
C ALA A 81 1.74 13.40 29.17
N PHE A 82 1.03 12.27 29.23
CA PHE A 82 -0.43 12.28 29.43
C PHE A 82 -0.78 12.79 30.83
N ILE A 83 -1.47 13.93 30.88
CA ILE A 83 -1.95 14.56 32.11
C ILE A 83 -3.21 13.84 32.62
N GLU A 84 -4.14 13.53 31.72
CA GLU A 84 -5.32 12.72 32.02
C GLU A 84 -5.04 11.23 31.83
N LYS A 85 -5.43 10.42 32.82
CA LYS A 85 -5.50 8.97 32.68
C LYS A 85 -6.94 8.57 32.37
N ILE A 86 -7.16 8.01 31.19
CA ILE A 86 -8.48 7.57 30.75
C ILE A 86 -8.86 6.28 31.47
N VAL A 87 -9.94 6.34 32.26
CA VAL A 87 -10.50 5.19 32.98
C VAL A 87 -11.80 4.68 32.39
N ASP A 88 -12.56 5.56 31.73
CA ASP A 88 -13.79 5.23 31.01
C ASP A 88 -13.72 5.85 29.61
N PRO A 89 -13.55 5.05 28.55
CA PRO A 89 -13.46 5.57 27.19
C PRO A 89 -14.80 6.08 26.67
N ASN A 90 -15.93 5.88 27.37
CA ASN A 90 -17.24 6.41 26.99
C ASN A 90 -17.47 7.83 27.50
N ARG A 91 -16.67 8.29 28.46
CA ARG A 91 -16.74 9.65 28.98
C ARG A 91 -15.92 10.58 28.09
N ALA A 92 -16.42 11.80 27.89
CA ALA A 92 -15.67 12.85 27.22
C ALA A 92 -14.35 13.15 27.97
N PRO A 93 -13.19 13.17 27.29
CA PRO A 93 -11.91 13.52 27.88
C PRO A 93 -11.86 14.96 28.39
N ARG A 94 -10.93 15.26 29.30
CA ARG A 94 -10.57 16.63 29.68
C ARG A 94 -9.72 17.25 28.58
N PHE A 95 -10.35 17.73 27.50
CA PHE A 95 -9.67 18.28 26.33
C PHE A 95 -8.58 19.33 26.62
N GLY A 96 -8.69 20.08 27.73
CA GLY A 96 -7.64 21.02 28.16
C GLY A 96 -6.29 20.34 28.43
N ASP A 97 -6.31 19.17 29.08
CA ASP A 97 -5.13 18.36 29.40
C ASP A 97 -4.41 17.90 28.12
N TRP A 98 -5.19 17.53 27.09
CA TRP A 98 -4.68 17.06 25.80
C TRP A 98 -4.17 18.21 24.91
N ARG A 99 -4.83 19.37 24.95
CA ARG A 99 -4.34 20.59 24.28
C ARG A 99 -3.00 21.05 24.86
N GLN A 100 -2.81 20.92 26.17
CA GLN A 100 -1.56 21.33 26.83
C GLN A 100 -0.34 20.53 26.35
N ILE A 101 -0.53 19.29 25.90
CA ILE A 101 0.54 18.45 25.32
C ILE A 101 0.58 18.50 23.79
N ASN A 102 -0.13 19.47 23.19
CA ASN A 102 -0.25 19.67 21.75
C ASN A 102 -0.78 18.44 21.01
N ALA A 103 -1.78 17.75 21.57
CA ALA A 103 -2.53 16.73 20.84
C ALA A 103 -3.60 17.37 19.97
N ASP A 104 -3.57 17.09 18.66
CA ASP A 104 -4.65 17.47 17.74
C ASP A 104 -5.78 16.42 17.78
N ALA A 105 -5.40 15.15 17.96
CA ALA A 105 -6.32 14.03 18.08
C ALA A 105 -5.99 13.14 19.29
N LEU A 106 -7.02 12.49 19.82
CA LEU A 106 -6.91 11.52 20.90
C LEU A 106 -7.68 10.24 20.56
N VAL A 107 -7.01 9.10 20.69
CA VAL A 107 -7.62 7.77 20.58
C VAL A 107 -7.73 7.16 21.98
N VAL A 108 -8.94 6.76 22.34
CA VAL A 108 -9.23 6.01 23.57
C VAL A 108 -10.05 4.77 23.23
N GLY A 109 -10.03 3.76 24.09
CA GLY A 109 -10.81 2.56 23.84
C GLY A 109 -10.87 1.62 25.02
N SER A 110 -11.52 0.49 24.78
CA SER A 110 -11.60 -0.65 25.69
C SER A 110 -11.44 -1.95 24.94
N ALA A 111 -10.85 -2.95 25.58
CA ALA A 111 -10.86 -4.33 25.15
C ALA A 111 -11.48 -5.15 26.29
N ASN A 112 -12.55 -5.90 26.03
CA ASN A 112 -13.24 -6.68 27.06
C ASN A 112 -13.57 -8.07 26.56
N MET A 113 -13.36 -9.09 27.40
CA MET A 113 -13.85 -10.43 27.15
C MET A 113 -15.36 -10.47 27.38
N THR A 114 -16.09 -10.94 26.38
CA THR A 114 -17.53 -11.16 26.45
C THR A 114 -17.83 -12.53 27.05
N ALA A 115 -19.06 -12.74 27.52
CA ALA A 115 -19.47 -13.99 28.16
C ALA A 115 -19.38 -15.21 27.22
N ASP A 116 -19.41 -15.01 25.91
CA ASP A 116 -19.28 -16.07 24.89
C ASP A 116 -17.82 -16.40 24.53
N GLY A 117 -16.84 -15.78 25.22
CA GLY A 117 -15.41 -16.01 25.00
C GLY A 117 -14.79 -15.21 23.86
N ARG A 118 -15.54 -14.30 23.20
CA ARG A 118 -14.97 -13.36 22.22
C ARG A 118 -14.40 -12.12 22.90
N LEU A 119 -13.40 -11.53 22.26
CA LEU A 119 -12.85 -10.21 22.61
C LEU A 119 -13.66 -9.13 21.90
N GLN A 120 -14.27 -8.22 22.66
CA GLN A 120 -14.86 -6.98 22.15
C GLN A 120 -13.85 -5.85 22.28
N VAL A 121 -13.49 -5.22 21.17
CA VAL A 121 -12.63 -4.03 21.13
C VAL A 121 -13.46 -2.85 20.66
N ALA A 122 -13.51 -1.79 21.44
CA ALA A 122 -14.19 -0.55 21.09
C ALA A 122 -13.22 0.63 21.17
N PHE A 123 -13.33 1.57 20.25
CA PHE A 123 -12.50 2.78 20.26
C PHE A 123 -13.33 4.03 19.98
N ARG A 124 -12.77 5.17 20.37
CA ARG A 124 -13.22 6.51 19.99
C ARG A 124 -12.03 7.34 19.55
N LEU A 125 -12.22 8.06 18.46
CA LEU A 125 -11.34 9.10 17.99
C LEU A 125 -11.96 10.45 18.32
N TRP A 126 -11.24 11.26 19.09
CA TRP A 126 -11.63 12.60 19.48
C TRP A 126 -10.82 13.65 18.73
N ASP A 127 -11.52 14.66 18.23
CA ASP A 127 -10.93 15.93 17.83
C ASP A 127 -10.73 16.77 19.10
N VAL A 128 -9.47 17.00 19.46
CA VAL A 128 -9.11 17.67 20.73
C VAL A 128 -9.36 19.17 20.66
N ALA A 129 -9.21 19.77 19.47
CA ALA A 129 -9.44 21.19 19.26
C ALA A 129 -10.95 21.51 19.27
N ALA A 130 -11.75 20.72 18.55
CA ALA A 130 -13.20 20.89 18.50
C ALA A 130 -13.91 20.34 19.75
N GLY A 131 -13.29 19.43 20.49
CA GLY A 131 -13.90 18.78 21.65
C GLY A 131 -15.04 17.84 21.28
N THR A 132 -14.97 17.22 20.09
CA THR A 132 -16.04 16.36 19.54
C THR A 132 -15.51 14.99 19.17
N GLN A 133 -16.39 13.99 19.14
CA GLN A 133 -16.05 12.64 18.71
C GLN A 133 -16.08 12.60 17.17
N ALA A 134 -14.93 12.36 16.54
CA ALA A 134 -14.81 12.25 15.10
C ALA A 134 -15.22 10.85 14.59
N ALA A 135 -14.90 9.79 15.34
CA ALA A 135 -15.31 8.43 15.03
C ALA A 135 -15.39 7.55 16.29
N GLY A 136 -16.12 6.44 16.20
CA GLY A 136 -16.09 5.39 17.21
C GLY A 136 -16.82 4.15 16.74
N LEU A 137 -16.20 2.98 16.92
CA LEU A 137 -16.71 1.69 16.48
C LEU A 137 -16.41 0.61 17.52
N SER A 138 -17.07 -0.53 17.39
CA SER A 138 -16.79 -1.74 18.17
C SER A 138 -16.72 -2.96 17.26
N TYR A 139 -15.72 -3.81 17.54
CA TYR A 139 -15.43 -5.04 16.84
C TYR A 139 -15.47 -6.21 17.80
N PHE A 140 -15.91 -7.37 17.31
CA PHE A 140 -15.89 -8.63 18.04
C PHE A 140 -14.99 -9.60 17.31
N THR A 141 -14.10 -10.27 18.03
CA THR A 141 -13.17 -11.22 17.43
C THR A 141 -12.81 -12.34 18.39
N GLN A 142 -12.15 -13.37 17.90
CA GLN A 142 -11.52 -14.36 18.77
C GLN A 142 -10.25 -13.74 19.38
N PRO A 143 -9.91 -14.00 20.67
CA PRO A 143 -8.80 -13.33 21.34
C PRO A 143 -7.48 -13.36 20.58
N GLN A 144 -7.16 -14.46 19.89
CA GLN A 144 -5.95 -14.61 19.08
C GLN A 144 -5.84 -13.65 17.87
N HIS A 145 -6.95 -13.05 17.43
CA HIS A 145 -6.99 -12.14 16.29
C HIS A 145 -7.00 -10.65 16.71
N TRP A 146 -6.70 -10.34 17.98
CA TRP A 146 -6.68 -8.97 18.50
C TRP A 146 -5.84 -8.01 17.66
N ARG A 147 -4.71 -8.51 17.12
CA ARG A 147 -3.77 -7.71 16.35
C ARG A 147 -4.38 -7.22 15.03
N ARG A 148 -5.12 -8.08 14.35
CA ARG A 148 -5.84 -7.72 13.13
C ARG A 148 -6.85 -6.60 13.40
N VAL A 149 -7.58 -6.69 14.51
CA VAL A 149 -8.52 -5.64 14.92
C VAL A 149 -7.80 -4.31 15.18
N ALA A 150 -6.58 -4.34 15.73
CA ALA A 150 -5.79 -3.13 15.91
C ALA A 150 -5.45 -2.45 14.56
N HIS A 151 -5.03 -3.23 13.55
CA HIS A 151 -4.80 -2.73 12.19
C HIS A 151 -6.07 -2.13 11.56
N ILE A 152 -7.22 -2.80 11.70
CA ILE A 152 -8.52 -2.30 11.21
C ILE A 152 -8.90 -0.97 11.90
N ILE A 153 -8.65 -0.84 13.20
CA ILE A 153 -8.87 0.42 13.93
C ILE A 153 -7.93 1.51 13.42
N ALA A 154 -6.66 1.20 13.21
CA ALA A 154 -5.69 2.13 12.64
C ALA A 154 -6.11 2.60 11.24
N ASP A 155 -6.63 1.70 10.40
CA ASP A 155 -7.16 2.01 9.06
C ASP A 155 -8.36 2.97 9.16
N GLN A 156 -9.27 2.73 10.10
CA GLN A 156 -10.40 3.63 10.32
C GLN A 156 -9.96 5.02 10.80
N ILE A 157 -8.99 5.10 11.71
CA ILE A 157 -8.44 6.39 12.19
C ILE A 157 -7.76 7.12 11.04
N PHE A 158 -6.90 6.42 10.30
CA PHE A 158 -6.20 6.95 9.14
C PHE A 158 -7.18 7.51 8.11
N LYS A 159 -8.21 6.74 7.75
CA LYS A 159 -9.25 7.17 6.82
C LYS A 159 -10.04 8.37 7.32
N THR A 160 -10.43 8.36 8.60
CA THR A 160 -11.20 9.47 9.19
C THR A 160 -10.42 10.78 9.12
N ILE A 161 -9.12 10.75 9.41
CA ILE A 161 -8.28 11.95 9.47
C ILE A 161 -7.79 12.38 8.08
N THR A 162 -7.40 11.43 7.22
CA THR A 162 -6.76 11.75 5.93
C THR A 162 -7.73 11.77 4.76
N GLY A 163 -8.87 11.07 4.88
CA GLY A 163 -9.77 10.79 3.77
C GLY A 163 -9.27 9.71 2.80
N GLU A 164 -8.09 9.14 3.02
CA GLU A 164 -7.54 8.06 2.18
C GLU A 164 -7.80 6.70 2.82
N GLU A 165 -8.00 5.65 1.99
CA GLU A 165 -8.15 4.30 2.51
C GLU A 165 -6.89 3.84 3.25
N GLY A 166 -7.11 3.07 4.32
CA GLY A 166 -6.06 2.43 5.07
C GLY A 166 -5.36 1.30 4.30
N PHE A 167 -4.27 0.81 4.86
CA PHE A 167 -3.48 -0.30 4.31
C PHE A 167 -2.84 -1.17 5.39
N PHE A 168 -3.16 -0.95 6.67
CA PHE A 168 -2.52 -1.64 7.78
C PHE A 168 -3.02 -3.08 7.91
N ASP A 169 -4.30 -3.37 7.64
CA ASP A 169 -4.83 -4.75 7.56
C ASP A 169 -4.47 -5.42 6.21
N THR A 170 -3.16 -5.55 5.96
CA THR A 170 -2.60 -6.17 4.76
C THR A 170 -1.41 -7.08 5.10
N ARG A 171 -1.08 -7.94 4.14
CA ARG A 171 0.05 -8.88 4.21
C ARG A 171 1.04 -8.60 3.09
N VAL A 172 2.26 -9.07 3.27
CA VAL A 172 3.31 -9.03 2.27
C VAL A 172 3.84 -10.44 2.09
N VAL A 173 3.83 -10.92 0.84
CA VAL A 173 4.57 -12.10 0.44
C VAL A 173 5.90 -11.64 -0.13
N TYR A 174 6.97 -12.31 0.23
CA TYR A 174 8.31 -11.95 -0.22
C TYR A 174 9.18 -13.21 -0.36
N VAL A 175 10.32 -13.06 -1.01
CA VAL A 175 11.34 -14.10 -1.12
C VAL A 175 12.34 -13.93 0.03
N ALA A 176 12.29 -14.83 0.99
CA ALA A 176 13.26 -14.90 2.09
C ALA A 176 14.52 -15.61 1.61
N GLU A 177 15.68 -14.99 1.84
CA GLU A 177 16.97 -15.48 1.40
C GLU A 177 17.87 -15.86 2.58
N SER A 178 18.59 -16.98 2.44
CA SER A 178 19.55 -17.47 3.44
C SER A 178 20.70 -18.23 2.77
N GLY A 179 21.75 -18.55 3.54
CA GLY A 179 22.96 -19.19 3.01
C GLY A 179 23.92 -18.23 2.31
N PRO A 180 25.08 -18.70 1.84
CA PRO A 180 26.08 -17.88 1.16
C PRO A 180 25.64 -17.55 -0.28
N GLY A 181 26.24 -16.51 -0.89
CA GLY A 181 25.86 -16.00 -2.22
C GLY A 181 25.87 -17.04 -3.34
N ASN A 182 26.80 -18.00 -3.30
CA ASN A 182 26.92 -19.09 -4.29
C ASN A 182 26.00 -20.31 -4.00
N ALA A 183 25.29 -20.32 -2.88
CA ALA A 183 24.37 -21.39 -2.50
C ALA A 183 23.17 -20.80 -1.72
N ARG A 184 22.55 -19.75 -2.30
CA ARG A 184 21.40 -19.09 -1.69
C ARG A 184 20.19 -20.00 -1.68
N VAL A 185 19.59 -20.16 -0.50
CA VAL A 185 18.29 -20.80 -0.32
C VAL A 185 17.22 -19.72 -0.33
N LYS A 186 16.30 -19.81 -1.29
CA LYS A 186 15.17 -18.89 -1.44
C LYS A 186 13.87 -19.59 -1.04
N ARG A 187 13.08 -18.96 -0.17
CA ARG A 187 11.75 -19.44 0.27
C ARG A 187 10.71 -18.36 0.06
N LEU A 188 9.49 -18.73 -0.25
CA LEU A 188 8.37 -17.82 -0.12
C LEU A 188 8.03 -17.69 1.37
N ALA A 189 7.88 -16.47 1.84
CA ALA A 189 7.43 -16.14 3.18
C ALA A 189 6.27 -15.15 3.09
N ILE A 190 5.42 -15.14 4.11
CA ILE A 190 4.34 -14.17 4.28
C ILE A 190 4.39 -13.60 5.68
N MET A 191 4.12 -12.30 5.80
CA MET A 191 4.03 -11.55 7.05
C MET A 191 2.94 -10.49 6.95
N ASP A 192 2.53 -9.92 8.07
CA ASP A 192 1.76 -8.67 8.07
C ASP A 192 2.65 -7.55 7.49
N GLN A 193 2.05 -6.47 6.97
CA GLN A 193 2.82 -5.38 6.34
C GLN A 193 3.92 -4.77 7.23
N ASP A 194 3.78 -4.93 8.55
CA ASP A 194 4.73 -4.42 9.53
C ASP A 194 5.83 -5.41 9.98
N GLY A 195 5.81 -6.64 9.46
CA GLY A 195 6.79 -7.69 9.73
C GLY A 195 6.36 -8.75 10.74
N ALA A 196 5.21 -8.57 11.40
CA ALA A 196 4.69 -9.56 12.35
C ALA A 196 4.09 -10.78 11.64
N ASN A 197 3.80 -11.83 12.43
CA ASN A 197 3.15 -13.05 11.95
C ASN A 197 3.89 -13.73 10.77
N ASN A 198 5.21 -13.57 10.71
CA ASN A 198 6.03 -14.15 9.65
C ASN A 198 5.99 -15.68 9.64
N ARG A 199 5.71 -16.28 8.49
CA ARG A 199 5.78 -17.74 8.26
C ARG A 199 6.25 -18.06 6.84
N PHE A 200 6.88 -19.23 6.68
CA PHE A 200 7.29 -19.73 5.37
C PHE A 200 6.12 -20.46 4.67
N LEU A 201 5.98 -20.20 3.37
CA LEU A 201 5.04 -20.88 2.47
C LEU A 201 5.70 -22.03 1.71
N THR A 202 7.03 -22.00 1.56
CA THR A 202 7.81 -23.07 0.92
C THR A 202 9.01 -23.50 1.77
N ASP A 203 9.50 -24.72 1.56
CA ASP A 203 10.59 -25.33 2.35
C ASP A 203 12.01 -24.90 1.91
N GLY A 204 12.14 -24.38 0.68
CA GLY A 204 13.41 -23.95 0.09
C GLY A 204 14.17 -25.05 -0.66
N ARG A 205 13.55 -26.19 -0.94
CA ARG A 205 14.15 -27.26 -1.75
C ARG A 205 14.21 -26.93 -3.25
N SER A 206 13.38 -26.00 -3.69
CA SER A 206 13.34 -25.52 -5.08
C SER A 206 13.45 -24.00 -5.08
N LEU A 207 14.15 -23.46 -6.08
CA LEU A 207 14.23 -22.01 -6.28
C LEU A 207 12.83 -21.47 -6.57
N VAL A 208 12.41 -20.47 -5.80
CA VAL A 208 11.15 -19.75 -5.94
C VAL A 208 11.42 -18.27 -6.13
N LEU A 209 10.66 -17.63 -7.02
CA LEU A 209 10.91 -16.25 -7.46
C LEU A 209 9.61 -15.52 -7.78
N THR A 210 9.68 -14.19 -7.67
CA THR A 210 8.68 -13.22 -8.16
C THR A 210 7.22 -13.56 -7.79
N PRO A 211 6.89 -13.71 -6.49
CA PRO A 211 5.51 -13.91 -6.09
C PRO A 211 4.66 -12.67 -6.39
N ARG A 212 3.38 -12.84 -6.72
CA ARG A 212 2.42 -11.76 -6.97
C ARG A 212 1.05 -12.16 -6.41
N PHE A 213 0.42 -11.29 -5.63
CA PHE A 213 -0.91 -11.53 -5.09
C PHE A 213 -1.99 -11.46 -6.18
N SER A 214 -3.00 -12.30 -6.02
CA SER A 214 -4.31 -12.08 -6.64
C SER A 214 -4.98 -10.88 -5.97
N PRO A 215 -5.59 -9.96 -6.74
CA PRO A 215 -6.32 -8.82 -6.19
C PRO A 215 -7.66 -9.23 -5.57
N THR A 216 -8.20 -10.40 -5.92
CA THR A 216 -9.55 -10.84 -5.53
C THR A 216 -9.56 -12.03 -4.59
N LEU A 217 -8.49 -12.82 -4.56
CA LEU A 217 -8.39 -14.05 -3.78
C LEU A 217 -7.15 -14.02 -2.88
N GLN A 218 -7.16 -14.81 -1.81
CA GLN A 218 -5.99 -15.05 -0.97
C GLN A 218 -5.06 -16.09 -1.63
N GLU A 219 -4.61 -15.74 -2.84
CA GLU A 219 -3.75 -16.55 -3.68
C GLU A 219 -2.56 -15.75 -4.17
N ILE A 220 -1.46 -16.45 -4.45
CA ILE A 220 -0.30 -15.90 -5.13
C ILE A 220 0.01 -16.70 -6.39
N VAL A 221 0.48 -16.00 -7.41
CA VAL A 221 1.15 -16.59 -8.56
C VAL A 221 2.66 -16.39 -8.41
N TYR A 222 3.45 -17.42 -8.67
CA TYR A 222 4.90 -17.39 -8.50
C TYR A 222 5.61 -18.36 -9.44
N MET A 223 6.90 -18.16 -9.64
CA MET A 223 7.73 -19.08 -10.41
C MET A 223 8.47 -20.04 -9.48
N SER A 224 8.55 -21.31 -9.85
CA SER A 224 9.30 -22.35 -9.14
C SER A 224 10.07 -23.24 -10.11
N TYR A 225 11.28 -23.65 -9.72
CA TYR A 225 12.12 -24.63 -10.42
C TYR A 225 11.88 -26.06 -9.95
N GLN A 226 10.77 -26.31 -9.25
CA GLN A 226 10.38 -27.65 -8.86
C GLN A 226 10.25 -28.56 -10.09
N GLY A 227 10.98 -29.68 -10.07
CA GLY A 227 11.05 -30.60 -11.21
C GLY A 227 12.12 -30.24 -12.26
N GLY A 228 13.03 -29.30 -11.97
CA GLY A 228 14.21 -29.02 -12.77
C GLY A 228 14.02 -27.99 -13.90
N ALA A 229 12.80 -27.52 -14.13
CA ALA A 229 12.49 -26.49 -15.12
C ALA A 229 11.62 -25.38 -14.48
N PRO A 230 11.77 -24.12 -14.91
CA PRO A 230 10.94 -23.02 -14.41
C PRO A 230 9.48 -23.22 -14.83
N ARG A 231 8.57 -23.15 -13.87
CA ARG A 231 7.12 -23.25 -14.08
C ARG A 231 6.39 -22.23 -13.23
N VAL A 232 5.21 -21.82 -13.69
CA VAL A 232 4.33 -20.92 -12.95
C VAL A 232 3.34 -21.73 -12.13
N TYR A 233 3.24 -21.40 -10.85
CA TYR A 233 2.31 -22.01 -9.91
C TYR A 233 1.38 -20.95 -9.34
N ILE A 234 0.15 -21.37 -9.01
CA ILE A 234 -0.74 -20.64 -8.11
C ILE A 234 -0.74 -21.35 -6.77
N MET A 235 -0.72 -20.58 -5.68
CA MET A 235 -0.82 -21.09 -4.32
C MET A 235 -1.86 -20.30 -3.53
N ASN A 236 -2.76 -21.00 -2.85
CA ASN A 236 -3.58 -20.41 -1.79
C ASN A 236 -2.71 -20.19 -0.55
N VAL A 237 -2.62 -18.94 -0.08
CA VAL A 237 -1.66 -18.60 0.99
C VAL A 237 -2.08 -19.14 2.36
N ASP A 238 -3.38 -19.35 2.58
CA ASP A 238 -3.91 -19.80 3.86
C ASP A 238 -3.85 -21.33 3.99
N SER A 239 -4.19 -22.06 2.91
CA SER A 239 -4.17 -23.54 2.91
C SER A 239 -2.86 -24.15 2.41
N ALA A 240 -1.95 -23.35 1.84
CA ALA A 240 -0.74 -23.78 1.14
C ALA A 240 -0.99 -24.76 -0.03
N ARG A 241 -2.23 -24.83 -0.53
CA ARG A 241 -2.56 -25.67 -1.70
C ARG A 241 -1.92 -25.02 -2.93
N GLN A 242 -1.08 -25.78 -3.62
CA GLN A 242 -0.41 -25.37 -4.84
C GLN A 242 -1.02 -26.05 -6.07
N GLU A 243 -1.04 -25.33 -7.18
CA GLU A 243 -1.51 -25.82 -8.46
C GLU A 243 -0.58 -25.32 -9.58
N LEU A 244 -0.24 -26.21 -10.51
CA LEU A 244 0.51 -25.84 -11.70
C LEU A 244 -0.39 -25.01 -12.61
N LEU A 245 0.03 -23.78 -12.93
CA LEU A 245 -0.76 -22.88 -13.78
C LEU A 245 -0.71 -23.33 -15.25
N GLY A 246 0.45 -23.77 -15.71
CA GLY A 246 0.67 -24.27 -17.05
C GLY A 246 2.12 -24.69 -17.29
N ASN A 247 2.35 -25.47 -18.34
CA ASN A 247 3.67 -25.75 -18.88
C ASN A 247 3.86 -24.90 -20.13
N PHE A 248 4.58 -23.79 -20.01
CA PHE A 248 4.83 -22.90 -21.14
C PHE A 248 6.15 -23.30 -21.79
N PRO A 249 6.21 -23.51 -23.11
CA PRO A 249 7.47 -23.74 -23.79
C PRO A 249 8.35 -22.49 -23.65
N GLY A 250 9.59 -22.67 -23.19
CA GLY A 250 10.55 -21.59 -22.91
C GLY A 250 10.52 -21.07 -21.47
N MET A 251 11.07 -19.89 -21.22
CA MET A 251 11.11 -19.30 -19.87
C MET A 251 9.94 -18.32 -19.66
N THR A 252 9.14 -18.52 -18.61
CA THR A 252 8.09 -17.55 -18.21
C THR A 252 8.63 -16.57 -17.18
N PHE A 253 8.41 -15.28 -17.40
CA PHE A 253 8.79 -14.21 -16.47
C PHE A 253 7.58 -13.44 -15.94
N ALA A 254 7.67 -13.05 -14.66
CA ALA A 254 6.86 -12.02 -14.01
C ALA A 254 5.33 -12.12 -14.22
N PRO A 255 4.67 -13.25 -13.87
CA PRO A 255 3.22 -13.39 -14.00
C PRO A 255 2.49 -12.41 -13.07
N ARG A 256 1.44 -11.73 -13.56
CA ARG A 256 0.56 -10.88 -12.75
C ARG A 256 -0.90 -11.13 -13.08
N PHE A 257 -1.75 -11.16 -12.06
CA PHE A 257 -3.19 -11.24 -12.24
C PHE A 257 -3.76 -9.96 -12.87
N SER A 258 -4.84 -10.10 -13.63
CA SER A 258 -5.74 -9.00 -13.95
C SER A 258 -6.49 -8.53 -12.69
N PRO A 259 -7.01 -7.29 -12.66
CA PRO A 259 -7.70 -6.73 -11.50
C PRO A 259 -8.91 -7.56 -11.03
N ASP A 260 -9.57 -8.27 -11.95
CA ASP A 260 -10.68 -9.19 -11.66
C ASP A 260 -10.23 -10.60 -11.26
N GLY A 261 -8.92 -10.90 -11.33
CA GLY A 261 -8.32 -12.19 -11.01
C GLY A 261 -8.56 -13.31 -12.03
N ASN A 262 -9.26 -13.05 -13.14
CA ASN A 262 -9.63 -14.09 -14.11
C ASN A 262 -8.54 -14.39 -15.14
N ARG A 263 -7.58 -13.47 -15.32
CA ARG A 263 -6.49 -13.59 -16.29
C ARG A 263 -5.14 -13.41 -15.62
N VAL A 264 -4.10 -13.97 -16.22
CA VAL A 264 -2.71 -13.74 -15.87
C VAL A 264 -1.98 -13.23 -17.10
N VAL A 265 -1.31 -12.08 -16.99
CA VAL A 265 -0.38 -11.58 -17.99
C VAL A 265 1.04 -11.98 -17.61
N MET A 266 1.84 -12.38 -18.58
CA MET A 266 3.20 -12.88 -18.37
C MET A 266 4.06 -12.66 -19.60
N SER A 267 5.38 -12.76 -19.43
CA SER A 267 6.31 -12.76 -20.56
C SER A 267 6.71 -14.20 -20.85
N LEU A 268 6.69 -14.63 -22.12
CA LEU A 268 7.20 -15.93 -22.52
C LEU A 268 8.37 -15.72 -23.46
N GLU A 269 9.52 -16.30 -23.11
CA GLU A 269 10.70 -16.35 -23.95
C GLU A 269 10.66 -17.56 -24.87
N ARG A 270 10.96 -17.36 -26.15
CA ARG A 270 11.10 -18.39 -27.15
C ARG A 270 12.20 -17.99 -28.14
N ASP A 271 13.14 -18.90 -28.34
CA ASP A 271 14.23 -18.76 -29.31
C ASP A 271 15.03 -17.44 -29.13
N GLY A 272 15.18 -16.97 -27.88
CA GLY A 272 15.90 -15.74 -27.54
C GLY A 272 15.10 -14.45 -27.62
N ASN A 273 13.81 -14.49 -27.99
CA ASN A 273 12.89 -13.36 -27.97
C ASN A 273 11.86 -13.51 -26.85
N SER A 274 11.45 -12.43 -26.19
CA SER A 274 10.36 -12.45 -25.19
C SER A 274 9.19 -11.61 -25.65
N ASP A 275 7.99 -12.18 -25.61
CA ASP A 275 6.75 -11.47 -25.91
C ASP A 275 5.78 -11.52 -24.72
N ILE A 276 4.79 -10.63 -24.73
CA ILE A 276 3.74 -10.58 -23.72
C ILE A 276 2.60 -11.51 -24.13
N TYR A 277 2.15 -12.32 -23.17
CA TYR A 277 1.01 -13.22 -23.31
C TYR A 277 0.01 -12.96 -22.20
N VAL A 278 -1.25 -13.23 -22.49
CA VAL A 278 -2.33 -13.29 -21.50
C VAL A 278 -2.92 -14.70 -21.49
N MET A 279 -3.23 -15.20 -20.31
CA MET A 279 -3.88 -16.49 -20.12
C MET A 279 -5.12 -16.33 -19.26
N ASP A 280 -6.21 -16.98 -19.66
CA ASP A 280 -7.39 -17.14 -18.82
C ASP A 280 -7.14 -18.25 -17.77
N VAL A 281 -7.39 -17.95 -16.49
CA VAL A 281 -7.06 -18.84 -15.37
C VAL A 281 -7.94 -20.10 -15.37
N ARG A 282 -9.18 -20.01 -15.83
CA ARG A 282 -10.13 -21.15 -15.78
C ARG A 282 -9.95 -22.09 -16.96
N SER A 283 -10.02 -21.55 -18.16
CA SER A 283 -9.93 -22.30 -19.42
C SER A 283 -8.50 -22.66 -19.81
N ARG A 284 -7.50 -21.98 -19.24
CA ARG A 284 -6.07 -22.08 -19.62
C ARG A 284 -5.79 -21.66 -21.06
N SER A 285 -6.73 -20.94 -21.70
CA SER A 285 -6.50 -20.39 -23.05
C SER A 285 -5.44 -19.31 -22.99
N ILE A 286 -4.47 -19.35 -23.91
CA ILE A 286 -3.36 -18.39 -24.01
C ILE A 286 -3.52 -17.58 -25.29
N ALA A 287 -3.29 -16.27 -25.22
CA ALA A 287 -3.19 -15.37 -26.36
C ALA A 287 -1.90 -14.57 -26.31
N ARG A 288 -1.22 -14.45 -27.45
CA ARG A 288 -0.03 -13.58 -27.63
C ARG A 288 -0.50 -12.14 -27.86
N LEU A 289 0.07 -11.19 -27.13
CA LEU A 289 -0.30 -9.77 -27.20
C LEU A 289 0.73 -8.91 -27.93
N THR A 290 2.00 -9.33 -27.96
CA THR A 290 3.06 -8.66 -28.72
C THR A 290 3.74 -9.63 -29.67
N ASP A 291 4.16 -9.12 -30.83
CA ASP A 291 4.94 -9.85 -31.81
C ASP A 291 5.97 -8.91 -32.43
N HIS A 292 7.06 -8.69 -31.69
CA HIS A 292 8.13 -7.80 -32.11
C HIS A 292 9.49 -8.47 -31.87
N PRO A 293 10.52 -8.23 -32.70
CA PRO A 293 11.88 -8.74 -32.47
C PRO A 293 12.60 -8.19 -31.22
N ALA A 294 11.89 -7.43 -30.37
CA ALA A 294 12.43 -6.78 -29.18
C ALA A 294 11.98 -7.57 -27.96
N ILE A 295 12.73 -7.43 -26.86
CA ILE A 295 12.39 -8.09 -25.60
C ILE A 295 11.28 -7.32 -24.91
N ASP A 296 10.06 -7.83 -24.96
CA ASP A 296 8.92 -7.33 -24.21
C ASP A 296 8.75 -8.14 -22.91
N THR A 297 8.77 -7.48 -21.75
CA THR A 297 8.68 -8.17 -20.44
C THR A 297 8.12 -7.30 -19.31
N SER A 298 7.95 -7.93 -18.14
CA SER A 298 7.40 -7.37 -16.89
C SER A 298 6.04 -6.68 -17.06
N PRO A 299 5.04 -7.35 -17.66
CA PRO A 299 3.73 -6.74 -17.87
C PRO A 299 2.96 -6.54 -16.56
N SER A 300 2.11 -5.51 -16.52
CA SER A 300 1.13 -5.25 -15.47
C SER A 300 -0.13 -4.63 -16.05
N PHE A 301 -1.31 -5.06 -15.59
CA PHE A 301 -2.58 -4.45 -15.96
C PHE A 301 -2.76 -3.06 -15.33
N SER A 302 -3.53 -2.19 -16.00
CA SER A 302 -4.20 -1.05 -15.37
C SER A 302 -5.25 -1.54 -14.36
N PRO A 303 -5.63 -0.74 -13.34
CA PRO A 303 -6.66 -1.13 -12.38
C PRO A 303 -8.04 -1.39 -13.00
N GLU A 304 -8.35 -0.72 -14.12
CA GLU A 304 -9.56 -0.97 -14.91
C GLU A 304 -9.46 -2.22 -15.81
N GLY A 305 -8.26 -2.80 -15.95
CA GLY A 305 -8.01 -4.01 -16.73
C GLY A 305 -8.04 -3.82 -18.25
N ASP A 306 -8.17 -2.58 -18.73
CA ASP A 306 -8.28 -2.20 -20.13
C ASP A 306 -6.93 -1.99 -20.83
N LYS A 307 -5.85 -1.77 -20.06
CA LYS A 307 -4.49 -1.51 -20.56
C LYS A 307 -3.46 -2.42 -19.88
N ILE A 308 -2.31 -2.55 -20.53
CA ILE A 308 -1.12 -3.21 -20.01
C ILE A 308 0.06 -2.25 -20.13
N VAL A 309 0.80 -2.07 -19.03
CA VAL A 309 2.15 -1.49 -19.03
C VAL A 309 3.20 -2.60 -19.04
N PHE A 310 4.28 -2.42 -19.78
CA PHE A 310 5.40 -3.36 -19.85
C PHE A 310 6.68 -2.61 -20.23
N ASN A 311 7.85 -3.25 -20.15
CA ASN A 311 9.09 -2.67 -20.67
C ASN A 311 9.55 -3.38 -21.94
N SER A 312 10.14 -2.62 -22.86
CA SER A 312 10.65 -3.10 -24.15
C SER A 312 11.94 -2.40 -24.54
N ASP A 313 12.85 -3.12 -25.21
CA ASP A 313 14.08 -2.56 -25.80
C ASP A 313 13.95 -2.17 -27.28
N ARG A 314 12.73 -2.16 -27.84
CA ARG A 314 12.45 -1.81 -29.25
C ARG A 314 12.99 -0.44 -29.69
N GLY A 315 13.24 0.47 -28.75
CA GLY A 315 13.83 1.79 -28.99
C GLY A 315 15.35 1.85 -28.83
N GLY A 316 16.03 0.69 -28.74
CA GLY A 316 17.48 0.55 -28.53
C GLY A 316 17.90 0.33 -27.07
N SER A 317 17.12 0.82 -26.11
CA SER A 317 17.29 0.52 -24.68
C SER A 317 15.94 0.21 -24.03
N GLN A 318 15.97 -0.47 -22.87
CA GLN A 318 14.75 -0.81 -22.12
C GLN A 318 14.02 0.44 -21.66
N GLN A 319 12.77 0.59 -22.10
CA GLN A 319 11.89 1.71 -21.84
C GLN A 319 10.48 1.20 -21.54
N ILE A 320 9.63 2.03 -20.93
CA ILE A 320 8.27 1.67 -20.54
C ILE A 320 7.31 2.00 -21.69
N TYR A 321 6.43 1.05 -21.98
CA TYR A 321 5.38 1.15 -22.99
C TYR A 321 4.03 0.79 -22.38
N VAL A 322 2.97 1.35 -22.95
CA VAL A 322 1.58 1.06 -22.62
C VAL A 322 0.84 0.65 -23.88
N MET A 323 0.02 -0.40 -23.81
CA MET A 323 -0.86 -0.85 -24.88
C MET A 323 -2.24 -1.23 -24.34
N GLY A 324 -3.19 -1.53 -25.25
CA GLY A 324 -4.48 -2.11 -24.86
C GLY A 324 -4.30 -3.53 -24.29
N SER A 325 -5.20 -3.94 -23.39
CA SER A 325 -5.16 -5.28 -22.78
C SER A 325 -5.39 -6.42 -23.78
N GLY A 326 -5.98 -6.11 -24.94
CA GLY A 326 -6.10 -7.02 -26.09
C GLY A 326 -4.92 -6.97 -27.06
N GLY A 327 -3.84 -6.24 -26.74
CA GLY A 327 -2.71 -5.98 -27.62
C GLY A 327 -2.87 -4.67 -28.41
N GLY A 328 -2.23 -4.61 -29.58
CA GLY A 328 -2.19 -3.45 -30.46
C GLY A 328 -0.89 -2.64 -30.32
N GLU A 329 -0.79 -1.54 -31.08
CA GLU A 329 0.41 -0.70 -31.15
C GLU A 329 0.78 -0.11 -29.78
N PRO A 330 1.96 -0.44 -29.22
CA PRO A 330 2.36 0.08 -27.92
C PRO A 330 2.90 1.50 -27.98
N ASN A 331 2.46 2.35 -27.06
CA ASN A 331 2.93 3.72 -26.91
C ASN A 331 4.05 3.81 -25.88
N ARG A 332 5.18 4.43 -26.23
CA ARG A 332 6.29 4.69 -25.28
C ARG A 332 5.90 5.81 -24.33
N ILE A 333 6.18 5.63 -23.04
CA ILE A 333 5.89 6.66 -22.01
C ILE A 333 7.11 7.16 -21.25
N SER A 334 8.23 6.42 -21.24
CA SER A 334 9.48 6.87 -20.62
C SER A 334 10.45 7.44 -21.67
N PHE A 335 11.02 8.62 -21.42
CA PHE A 335 11.92 9.31 -22.36
C PHE A 335 13.24 9.78 -21.75
N GLY A 336 13.42 9.60 -20.44
CA GLY A 336 14.68 9.98 -19.77
C GLY A 336 15.85 9.04 -20.08
N THR A 337 17.01 9.37 -19.51
CA THR A 337 18.24 8.56 -19.61
C THR A 337 18.13 7.27 -18.81
N GLY A 338 18.95 6.27 -19.15
CA GLY A 338 19.01 4.98 -18.46
C GLY A 338 18.06 3.92 -19.02
N ARG A 339 17.92 2.82 -18.26
CA ARG A 339 17.02 1.69 -18.55
C ARG A 339 15.85 1.72 -17.57
N TYR A 340 14.64 1.54 -18.07
CA TYR A 340 13.42 1.51 -17.28
C TYR A 340 12.83 0.10 -17.33
N THR A 341 12.62 -0.49 -16.17
CA THR A 341 12.22 -1.90 -16.02
C THR A 341 11.17 -2.08 -14.92
N THR A 342 10.54 -3.26 -14.88
CA THR A 342 9.59 -3.66 -13.84
C THR A 342 8.43 -2.67 -13.58
N PRO A 343 7.75 -2.15 -14.63
CA PRO A 343 6.66 -1.21 -14.41
C PRO A 343 5.47 -1.86 -13.69
N VAL A 344 4.84 -1.12 -12.78
CA VAL A 344 3.66 -1.58 -12.03
C VAL A 344 2.65 -0.44 -11.90
N TRP A 345 1.43 -0.70 -12.36
CA TRP A 345 0.34 0.27 -12.26
C TRP A 345 -0.12 0.45 -10.81
N SER A 346 -0.37 1.69 -10.41
CA SER A 346 -1.02 2.04 -9.14
C SER A 346 -2.44 1.49 -9.10
N PRO A 347 -2.92 0.94 -7.96
CA PRO A 347 -4.32 0.60 -7.77
C PRO A 347 -5.29 1.78 -7.99
N ARG A 348 -4.81 3.02 -7.84
CA ARG A 348 -5.59 4.25 -8.13
C ARG A 348 -5.62 4.64 -9.61
N GLY A 349 -4.76 4.04 -10.43
CA GLY A 349 -4.66 4.34 -11.87
C GLY A 349 -3.88 5.60 -12.23
N ASP A 350 -3.53 6.41 -11.24
CA ASP A 350 -2.91 7.73 -11.36
C ASP A 350 -1.40 7.72 -11.67
N TYR A 351 -0.71 6.64 -11.30
CA TYR A 351 0.73 6.48 -11.48
C TYR A 351 1.12 5.06 -11.95
N ILE A 352 2.30 4.99 -12.54
CA ILE A 352 3.06 3.77 -12.83
C ILE A 352 4.39 3.88 -12.09
N ALA A 353 4.65 2.93 -11.18
CA ALA A 353 5.96 2.78 -10.55
C ALA A 353 6.89 1.99 -11.45
N PHE A 354 8.20 2.23 -11.34
CA PHE A 354 9.21 1.53 -12.15
C PHE A 354 10.55 1.50 -11.44
N THR A 355 11.41 0.58 -11.87
CA THR A 355 12.84 0.60 -11.58
C THR A 355 13.59 1.30 -12.71
N LYS A 356 14.51 2.18 -12.36
CA LYS A 356 15.40 2.88 -13.31
C LYS A 356 16.84 2.58 -12.99
N GLN A 357 17.59 2.12 -13.98
CA GLN A 357 19.02 1.93 -13.89
C GLN A 357 19.72 3.03 -14.70
N ASP A 358 20.52 3.84 -14.03
CA ASP A 358 21.31 4.90 -14.65
C ASP A 358 22.59 5.16 -13.84
N GLY A 359 23.71 5.44 -14.51
CA GLY A 359 24.98 5.77 -13.85
C GLY A 359 25.49 4.73 -12.82
N GLY A 360 25.16 3.45 -12.99
CA GLY A 360 25.54 2.37 -12.06
C GLY A 360 24.74 2.31 -10.76
N SER A 361 23.67 3.11 -10.63
CA SER A 361 22.71 3.05 -9.53
C SER A 361 21.36 2.55 -10.01
N PHE A 362 20.54 2.12 -9.06
CA PHE A 362 19.15 1.73 -9.29
C PHE A 362 18.24 2.61 -8.45
N SER A 363 17.12 2.99 -9.05
CA SER A 363 16.14 3.89 -8.45
C SER A 363 14.73 3.33 -8.57
N ILE A 364 13.90 3.59 -7.55
CA ILE A 364 12.44 3.46 -7.66
C ILE A 364 11.88 4.82 -8.06
N GLY A 365 11.13 4.87 -9.15
CA GLY A 365 10.47 6.07 -9.63
C GLY A 365 8.98 5.86 -9.89
N VAL A 366 8.27 6.96 -10.10
CA VAL A 366 6.88 6.98 -10.55
C VAL A 366 6.69 8.01 -11.66
N MET A 367 5.78 7.73 -12.59
CA MET A 367 5.32 8.66 -13.63
C MET A 367 3.82 8.48 -13.84
N ARG A 368 3.14 9.46 -14.43
CA ARG A 368 1.74 9.29 -14.84
C ARG A 368 1.63 8.31 -16.02
N PRO A 369 0.46 7.72 -16.28
CA PRO A 369 0.26 6.82 -17.42
C PRO A 369 0.57 7.40 -18.79
N ASP A 370 0.57 8.73 -18.93
CA ASP A 370 0.96 9.44 -20.16
C ASP A 370 2.47 9.74 -20.26
N GLY A 371 3.26 9.33 -19.25
CA GLY A 371 4.70 9.59 -19.15
C GLY A 371 5.05 10.91 -18.46
N SER A 372 4.09 11.78 -18.17
CA SER A 372 4.35 13.06 -17.52
C SER A 372 4.67 12.91 -16.02
N GLY A 373 5.35 13.90 -15.46
CA GLY A 373 5.58 13.96 -14.01
C GLY A 373 6.48 12.85 -13.46
N GLU A 374 7.43 12.36 -14.26
CA GLU A 374 8.47 11.43 -13.79
C GLU A 374 9.19 12.01 -12.56
N ARG A 375 9.28 11.19 -11.50
CA ARG A 375 10.10 11.51 -10.31
C ARG A 375 10.70 10.25 -9.70
N VAL A 376 11.87 10.41 -9.09
CA VAL A 376 12.55 9.37 -8.32
C VAL A 376 12.14 9.48 -6.85
N LEU A 377 11.81 8.34 -6.23
CA LEU A 377 11.40 8.23 -4.83
C LEU A 377 12.53 7.70 -3.93
N ALA A 378 13.36 6.81 -4.47
CA ALA A 378 14.50 6.23 -3.76
C ALA A 378 15.61 5.86 -4.75
N THR A 379 16.86 5.98 -4.32
CA THR A 379 18.04 5.55 -5.08
C THR A 379 19.01 4.82 -4.16
N SER A 380 19.61 3.75 -4.65
CA SER A 380 20.70 3.03 -3.98
C SER A 380 21.59 2.28 -4.98
N TYR A 381 22.49 1.45 -4.44
CA TYR A 381 23.29 0.51 -5.24
C TYR A 381 22.40 -0.44 -6.04
N LEU A 382 21.34 -0.97 -5.40
CA LEU A 382 20.32 -1.80 -6.05
C LEU A 382 18.99 -1.60 -5.32
N ASP A 383 18.06 -0.88 -5.94
CA ASP A 383 16.66 -0.75 -5.52
C ASP A 383 15.77 -1.27 -6.66
N GLU A 384 14.98 -2.32 -6.41
CA GLU A 384 14.23 -2.99 -7.47
C GLU A 384 12.93 -3.62 -6.98
N GLY A 385 12.05 -3.95 -7.93
CA GLY A 385 10.83 -4.72 -7.71
C GLY A 385 9.77 -3.96 -6.93
N PRO A 386 9.33 -2.77 -7.38
CA PRO A 386 8.29 -2.01 -6.70
C PRO A 386 6.95 -2.77 -6.68
N THR A 387 6.24 -2.68 -5.56
CA THR A 387 4.85 -3.14 -5.38
C THR A 387 4.07 -2.08 -4.61
N TRP A 388 2.83 -1.83 -5.02
CA TRP A 388 1.95 -0.84 -4.38
C TRP A 388 1.24 -1.43 -3.18
N ALA A 389 1.12 -0.65 -2.10
CA ALA A 389 0.08 -0.86 -1.11
C ALA A 389 -1.30 -0.69 -1.77
N PRO A 390 -2.37 -1.37 -1.29
CA PRO A 390 -3.68 -1.35 -1.94
C PRO A 390 -4.32 0.03 -2.00
N ASN A 391 -3.97 0.91 -1.07
CA ASN A 391 -4.43 2.28 -1.11
C ASN A 391 -3.75 3.12 -2.18
N GLY A 392 -2.71 2.65 -2.89
CA GLY A 392 -1.99 3.38 -3.95
C GLY A 392 -1.11 4.54 -3.47
N ARG A 393 -0.89 4.68 -2.16
CA ARG A 393 -0.06 5.75 -1.58
C ARG A 393 1.37 5.33 -1.31
N TYR A 394 1.58 4.09 -0.87
CA TYR A 394 2.89 3.59 -0.50
C TYR A 394 3.38 2.56 -1.50
N LEU A 395 4.70 2.52 -1.68
CA LEU A 395 5.41 1.50 -2.42
C LEU A 395 6.30 0.72 -1.47
N MET A 396 6.39 -0.59 -1.68
CA MET A 396 7.44 -1.44 -1.12
C MET A 396 8.34 -1.94 -2.25
N PHE A 397 9.62 -2.12 -1.96
CA PHE A 397 10.62 -2.62 -2.88
C PHE A 397 11.73 -3.31 -2.09
N PHE A 398 12.66 -3.99 -2.75
CA PHE A 398 13.84 -4.52 -2.09
C PHE A 398 15.08 -3.70 -2.43
N ARG A 399 15.95 -3.56 -1.43
CA ARG A 399 17.23 -2.87 -1.51
C ARG A 399 18.35 -3.83 -1.18
N GLN A 400 19.37 -3.89 -2.03
CA GLN A 400 20.65 -4.50 -1.69
C GLN A 400 21.70 -3.40 -1.54
N ALA A 401 22.14 -3.18 -0.30
CA ALA A 401 23.21 -2.23 -0.01
C ALA A 401 24.58 -2.88 -0.27
N PRO A 402 25.60 -2.10 -0.66
CA PRO A 402 26.95 -2.62 -0.74
C PRO A 402 27.48 -2.94 0.67
N ASN A 403 28.24 -4.02 0.79
CA ASN A 403 28.98 -4.36 2.00
C ASN A 403 30.23 -3.47 2.13
N ALA A 404 30.96 -3.61 3.25
CA ALA A 404 32.16 -2.81 3.53
C ALA A 404 33.29 -2.93 2.47
N ARG A 405 33.22 -3.92 1.58
CA ARG A 405 34.17 -4.13 0.47
C ARG A 405 33.63 -3.63 -0.88
N GLY A 406 32.50 -2.91 -0.88
CA GLY A 406 31.84 -2.44 -2.11
C GLY A 406 31.15 -3.53 -2.93
N GLN A 407 30.96 -4.73 -2.37
CA GLN A 407 30.28 -5.85 -3.03
C GLN A 407 28.82 -5.94 -2.58
N ALA A 408 27.99 -6.69 -3.31
CA ALA A 408 26.60 -6.98 -2.93
C ALA A 408 26.47 -7.45 -1.46
N GLY A 409 25.70 -6.70 -0.65
CA GLY A 409 25.49 -6.95 0.77
C GLY A 409 24.12 -7.53 1.10
N ALA A 410 23.63 -7.23 2.31
CA ALA A 410 22.34 -7.70 2.79
C ALA A 410 21.18 -7.14 1.94
N VAL A 411 20.15 -7.96 1.74
CA VAL A 411 18.94 -7.57 1.01
C VAL A 411 17.83 -7.32 2.01
N ARG A 412 17.16 -6.18 1.91
CA ARG A 412 16.12 -5.76 2.84
C ARG A 412 14.94 -5.17 2.08
N LEU A 413 13.74 -5.32 2.65
CA LEU A 413 12.58 -4.61 2.14
C LEU A 413 12.56 -3.17 2.67
N PHE A 414 12.15 -2.25 1.83
CA PHE A 414 11.94 -0.84 2.15
C PHE A 414 10.56 -0.41 1.68
N MET A 415 9.95 0.54 2.41
CA MET A 415 8.74 1.23 1.97
C MET A 415 8.98 2.73 1.88
N VAL A 416 8.26 3.38 0.96
CA VAL A 416 8.33 4.83 0.74
C VAL A 416 6.94 5.35 0.37
N ASP A 417 6.63 6.58 0.80
CA ASP A 417 5.42 7.29 0.37
C ASP A 417 5.59 7.80 -1.07
N ILE A 418 4.48 7.99 -1.79
CA ILE A 418 4.50 8.44 -3.18
C ILE A 418 5.17 9.81 -3.37
N THR A 419 5.31 10.63 -2.33
CA THR A 419 6.06 11.89 -2.38
C THR A 419 7.59 11.71 -2.36
N GLY A 420 8.08 10.50 -2.10
CA GLY A 420 9.50 10.19 -1.90
C GLY A 420 9.96 10.41 -0.45
N GLN A 421 9.05 10.84 0.43
CA GLN A 421 9.30 10.98 1.85
C GLN A 421 9.05 9.66 2.59
N ASN A 422 9.41 9.65 3.87
CA ASN A 422 9.15 8.51 4.76
C ASN A 422 9.76 7.18 4.28
N LEU A 423 10.92 7.25 3.62
CA LEU A 423 11.68 6.05 3.24
C LEU A 423 12.16 5.31 4.51
N ARG A 424 11.69 4.09 4.71
CA ARG A 424 12.02 3.30 5.91
C ARG A 424 12.20 1.82 5.60
N PRO A 425 13.08 1.11 6.33
CA PRO A 425 13.18 -0.34 6.22
C PRO A 425 11.91 -1.01 6.77
N VAL A 426 11.53 -2.13 6.15
CA VAL A 426 10.45 -2.99 6.63
C VAL A 426 11.07 -4.18 7.37
N PRO A 427 10.69 -4.44 8.63
CA PRO A 427 11.25 -5.54 9.40
C PRO A 427 11.02 -6.89 8.73
N THR A 428 12.08 -7.70 8.65
CA THR A 428 12.06 -9.06 8.11
C THR A 428 13.00 -9.93 8.94
N ALA A 429 12.74 -11.25 8.98
CA ALA A 429 13.53 -12.19 9.78
C ALA A 429 14.99 -12.38 9.28
N GLY A 430 15.29 -11.94 8.06
CA GLY A 430 16.58 -12.15 7.40
C GLY A 430 16.68 -11.36 6.11
N ASP A 431 17.49 -11.83 5.15
CA ASP A 431 17.52 -11.22 3.82
C ASP A 431 16.17 -11.44 3.12
N ALA A 432 15.67 -10.41 2.45
CA ALA A 432 14.33 -10.40 1.86
C ALA A 432 14.28 -9.60 0.55
N SER A 433 13.73 -10.22 -0.49
CA SER A 433 13.63 -9.68 -1.86
C SER A 433 12.24 -9.91 -2.46
N ASP A 434 12.01 -9.34 -3.65
CA ASP A 434 10.81 -9.57 -4.47
C ASP A 434 9.47 -9.46 -3.72
N PRO A 435 9.18 -8.33 -3.03
CA PRO A 435 7.94 -8.18 -2.30
C PRO A 435 6.72 -8.14 -3.23
N ALA A 436 5.60 -8.63 -2.72
CA ALA A 436 4.26 -8.44 -3.25
C ALA A 436 3.34 -8.05 -2.10
N TRP A 437 2.75 -6.86 -2.19
CA TRP A 437 1.78 -6.37 -1.22
C TRP A 437 0.40 -6.95 -1.54
N SER A 438 -0.31 -7.44 -0.52
CA SER A 438 -1.66 -7.97 -0.69
C SER A 438 -2.70 -6.87 -0.90
N PRO A 439 -3.86 -7.19 -1.50
CA PRO A 439 -5.06 -6.39 -1.28
C PRO A 439 -5.43 -6.36 0.22
N LEU A 440 -6.41 -5.53 0.58
CA LEU A 440 -7.01 -5.58 1.92
C LEU A 440 -7.56 -6.99 2.19
N ILE A 441 -7.39 -7.47 3.42
CA ILE A 441 -7.92 -8.76 3.81
C ILE A 441 -9.45 -8.65 3.94
N PRO A 442 -10.25 -9.53 3.30
CA PRO A 442 -11.70 -9.52 3.44
C PRO A 442 -12.13 -9.57 4.92
N GLN A 443 -13.08 -8.71 5.30
CA GLN A 443 -13.58 -8.59 6.67
C GLN A 443 -14.55 -9.72 7.04
#